data_AF-A0A8T4ZEV0-F1
#
_entry.id   AF-A0A8T4ZEV0-F1
#
_cell.length_a   1.000
_cell.length_b   1.000
_cell.length_c   1.000
_cell.angle_alpha   90.00
_cell.angle_beta   90.00
_cell.angle_gamma   90.00
#
_symmetry.space_group_name_H-M   'P 1'
#
loop_
_entity.id
_entity.type
_entity.pdbx_description
1 polymer ?
#
loop_
_entity_poly.entity_id
_entity_poly.type
_entity_poly.pdbx_seq_one_letter_code
_entity_poly.pdbx_strand_id
1 'polypeptide(L)'
;MVKIRFLSGVEGLIGGNQILLEEGRTRIFLDLGMNYRQWLDFFEFIFSEPRGLSDLRQVGMLPEDEELKVDACFISHAHGDHW
;
A
#
# COMPACT_ATOMS: atom_id res chain seq x y z
N MET A 1 6.96 13.54 -18.63
CA MET A 1 6.37 12.20 -18.90
C MET A 1 5.75 11.75 -17.60
N VAL A 2 4.46 11.42 -17.64
CA VAL A 2 3.74 10.91 -16.47
C VAL A 2 4.01 9.40 -16.36
N LYS A 3 4.33 8.92 -15.17
CA LYS A 3 4.40 7.49 -14.84
C LYS A 3 3.32 7.15 -13.82
N ILE A 4 2.65 6.03 -14.03
CA ILE A 4 1.67 5.47 -13.11
C ILE A 4 2.14 4.06 -12.78
N ARG A 5 2.31 3.76 -11.50
CA ARG A 5 2.74 2.46 -10.99
C ARG A 5 1.66 1.92 -10.06
N PHE A 6 1.20 0.70 -10.33
CA PHE A 6 0.26 -0.01 -9.48
C PHE A 6 1.09 -0.94 -8.57
N LEU A 7 1.16 -0.63 -7.28
CA LEU A 7 2.00 -1.36 -6.33
C LEU A 7 1.21 -2.47 -5.62
N SER A 8 -0.10 -2.29 -5.46
CA SER A 8 -1.01 -3.28 -4.87
C SER A 8 -2.44 -3.08 -5.43
N GLY A 9 -3.38 -3.95 -5.04
CA GLY A 9 -4.77 -3.90 -5.52
C GLY A 9 -4.95 -4.28 -7.00
N VAL A 10 -4.04 -5.08 -7.55
CA VAL A 10 -4.02 -5.53 -8.96
C VAL A 10 -4.38 -7.02 -9.11
N GLU A 11 -4.40 -7.54 -10.35
CA GLU A 11 -4.58 -8.98 -10.63
C GLU A 11 -5.87 -9.59 -10.07
N GLY A 12 -6.94 -8.79 -10.01
CA GLY A 12 -8.26 -9.22 -9.53
C GLY A 12 -8.42 -9.19 -8.01
N LEU A 13 -7.49 -8.56 -7.28
CA LEU A 13 -7.63 -8.28 -5.85
C LEU A 13 -8.68 -7.19 -5.60
N ILE A 14 -9.39 -7.33 -4.48
CA ILE A 14 -10.31 -6.31 -3.96
C ILE A 14 -9.64 -5.69 -2.73
N GLY A 15 -9.38 -4.39 -2.81
CA GLY A 15 -8.76 -3.63 -1.73
C GLY A 15 -7.23 -3.66 -1.74
N GLY A 16 -6.62 -2.94 -0.79
CA GLY A 16 -5.17 -2.74 -0.74
C GLY A 16 -4.67 -1.74 -1.78
N ASN A 17 -5.47 -0.72 -2.09
CA ASN A 17 -5.17 0.21 -3.17
C ASN A 17 -3.90 1.01 -2.84
N GLN A 18 -2.89 0.90 -3.70
CA GLN A 18 -1.63 1.62 -3.58
C GLN A 18 -1.13 1.96 -5.00
N ILE A 19 -1.32 3.21 -5.41
CA ILE A 19 -0.94 3.69 -6.74
C ILE A 19 0.01 4.86 -6.60
N LEU A 20 1.18 4.77 -7.22
CA LEU A 20 2.17 5.85 -7.26
C LEU A 20 2.10 6.57 -8.61
N LEU A 21 1.79 7.87 -8.56
CA LEU A 21 1.82 8.79 -9.69
C LEU A 21 3.09 9.63 -9.63
N GLU A 22 3.82 9.71 -10.75
CA GLU A 22 5.06 10.49 -10.84
C GLU A 22 5.04 11.39 -12.07
N GLU A 23 5.33 12.68 -11.86
CA GLU A 23 5.56 13.65 -12.92
C GLU A 23 6.72 14.58 -12.56
N GLY A 24 7.83 14.49 -13.30
CA GLY A 24 9.00 15.30 -13.03
C GLY A 24 9.61 14.99 -11.66
N ARG A 25 9.54 15.95 -10.73
CA ARG A 25 9.97 15.77 -9.33
C ARG A 25 8.80 15.46 -8.39
N THR A 26 7.57 15.59 -8.87
CA THR A 26 6.37 15.41 -8.08
C THR A 26 6.01 13.93 -8.01
N ARG A 27 5.80 13.43 -6.80
CA ARG A 27 5.40 12.05 -6.50
C ARG A 27 4.21 12.07 -5.58
N ILE A 28 3.12 11.41 -5.97
CA ILE A 28 1.87 11.39 -5.23
C ILE A 28 1.40 9.95 -5.09
N PHE A 29 1.04 9.55 -3.87
CA PHE A 29 0.27 8.34 -3.65
C PHE A 29 -1.23 8.59 -3.80
N LEU A 30 -1.90 7.68 -4.46
CA LEU A 30 -3.35 7.53 -4.41
C LEU A 30 -3.64 6.27 -3.61
N ASP A 31 -4.20 6.46 -2.42
CA ASP A 31 -4.43 5.47 -1.38
C ASP A 31 -3.15 4.79 -0.85
N LEU A 32 -3.23 4.28 0.38
CA LEU A 32 -2.22 3.44 1.03
C LEU A 32 -2.88 2.27 1.77
N GLY A 33 -3.86 1.66 1.12
CA GLY A 33 -4.76 0.72 1.76
C GLY A 33 -4.16 -0.64 2.09
N MET A 34 -4.84 -1.34 2.99
CA MET A 34 -4.51 -2.69 3.41
C MET A 34 -5.14 -3.76 2.50
N ASN A 35 -4.32 -4.70 2.02
CA ASN A 35 -4.79 -5.91 1.35
C ASN A 35 -5.18 -6.97 2.40
N TYR A 36 -6.47 -7.03 2.76
CA TYR A 36 -6.95 -7.96 3.78
C TYR A 36 -6.80 -9.44 3.40
N ARG A 37 -6.79 -9.77 2.10
CA ARG A 37 -6.55 -11.16 1.67
C ARG A 37 -5.11 -11.57 1.99
N GLN A 38 -4.15 -10.73 1.63
CA GLN A 38 -2.74 -10.94 1.95
C GLN A 38 -2.49 -10.89 3.46
N TRP A 39 -3.18 -10.01 4.21
CA TRP A 39 -3.12 -10.00 5.67
C TRP A 39 -3.43 -11.38 6.25
N LEU A 40 -4.52 -12.00 5.80
CA LEU A 40 -4.97 -13.31 6.30
C LEU A 40 -4.03 -14.47 5.91
N ASP A 41 -3.15 -14.28 4.94
CA ASP A 41 -2.13 -15.29 4.58
C ASP A 41 -0.97 -15.33 5.60
N PHE A 42 -0.75 -14.27 6.38
CA PHE A 42 0.42 -14.12 7.26
C PHE A 42 0.09 -13.81 8.72
N PHE A 43 -1.01 -13.11 8.98
CA PHE A 43 -1.31 -12.54 10.29
C PHE A 43 -2.68 -12.96 10.82
N GLU A 44 -2.72 -13.23 12.11
CA GLU A 44 -3.91 -13.59 12.87
C GLU A 44 -3.92 -12.80 14.18
N PHE A 45 -5.09 -12.24 14.52
CA PHE A 45 -5.28 -11.50 15.76
C PHE A 45 -4.85 -12.35 16.97
N ILE A 46 -4.15 -11.75 17.93
CA ILE A 46 -3.58 -12.38 19.14
C ILE A 46 -2.41 -13.36 18.90
N PHE A 47 -2.40 -14.11 17.79
CA PHE A 47 -1.42 -15.19 17.60
C PHE A 47 -0.21 -14.80 16.74
N SER A 48 -0.42 -14.02 15.68
CA SER A 48 0.62 -13.64 14.73
C SER A 48 0.40 -12.21 14.25
N GLU A 49 0.44 -11.25 15.17
CA GLU A 49 0.38 -9.83 14.81
C GLU A 49 1.74 -9.34 14.28
N PRO A 50 1.74 -8.44 13.27
CA PRO A 50 2.97 -7.79 12.84
C PRO A 50 3.55 -6.95 13.98
N ARG A 51 4.86 -7.06 14.20
CA ARG A 51 5.57 -6.33 15.27
C ARG A 51 5.99 -4.92 14.85
N GLY A 52 5.79 -4.59 13.57
CA GLY A 52 6.10 -3.28 13.00
C GLY A 52 6.08 -3.29 11.48
N LEU A 53 6.53 -2.18 10.90
CA LEU A 53 6.55 -1.98 9.44
C LEU A 53 7.46 -2.97 8.70
N SER A 54 8.51 -3.48 9.35
CA SER A 54 9.42 -4.48 8.77
C SER A 54 8.69 -5.76 8.38
N ASP A 55 7.77 -6.22 9.24
CA ASP A 55 7.04 -7.47 9.04
C ASP A 55 6.06 -7.30 7.88
N LEU A 56 5.35 -6.17 7.85
CA LEU A 56 4.44 -5.81 6.75
C LEU A 56 5.17 -5.69 5.40
N ARG A 57 6.37 -5.11 5.39
CA ARG A 57 7.19 -5.02 4.17
C ARG A 57 7.70 -6.39 3.73
N GLN A 58 8.13 -7.24 4.67
CA GLN A 58 8.61 -8.59 4.37
C GLN A 58 7.55 -9.43 3.66
N VAL A 59 6.27 -9.25 4.00
CA VAL A 59 5.16 -9.96 3.35
C VAL A 59 4.58 -9.21 2.15
N GLY A 60 5.16 -8.08 1.75
CA GLY A 60 4.74 -7.31 0.57
C GLY A 60 3.46 -6.49 0.75
N MET A 61 3.08 -6.16 2.00
CA MET A 61 1.90 -5.32 2.28
C MET A 61 2.21 -3.82 2.31
N LEU A 62 3.49 -3.45 2.44
CA LEU A 62 3.95 -2.06 2.37
C LEU A 62 4.87 -1.86 1.17
N PRO A 63 4.77 -0.69 0.50
CA PRO A 63 5.74 -0.26 -0.49
C PRO A 63 7.17 -0.20 0.06
N GLU A 64 8.14 -0.21 -0.84
CA GLU A 64 9.54 0.00 -0.48
C GLU A 64 9.75 1.41 0.08
N ASP A 65 10.76 1.61 0.95
CA ASP A 65 11.00 2.92 1.58
C ASP A 65 11.21 4.04 0.56
N GLU A 66 11.80 3.73 -0.59
CA GLU A 66 11.97 4.70 -1.67
C GLU A 66 10.63 5.11 -2.30
N GLU A 67 9.64 4.22 -2.32
CA GLU A 67 8.31 4.47 -2.88
C GLU A 67 7.50 5.41 -1.99
N LEU A 68 7.68 5.32 -0.66
CA LEU A 68 7.03 6.14 0.34
C LEU A 68 7.52 7.61 0.39
N LYS A 69 8.61 7.94 -0.31
CA LYS A 69 9.08 9.33 -0.46
C LYS A 69 8.20 10.06 -1.47
N VAL A 70 7.08 10.59 -0.99
CA VAL A 70 6.09 11.33 -1.79
C VAL A 70 5.84 12.73 -1.25
N ASP A 71 5.39 13.64 -2.11
CA ASP A 71 4.98 15.00 -1.74
C ASP A 71 3.60 15.02 -1.09
N ALA A 72 2.74 14.05 -1.45
CA ALA A 72 1.39 13.91 -0.91
C ALA A 72 0.90 12.46 -1.01
N CYS A 73 -0.04 12.12 -0.15
CA CYS A 73 -0.89 10.93 -0.26
C CYS A 73 -2.35 11.40 -0.23
N PHE A 74 -3.11 11.05 -1.26
CA PHE A 74 -4.54 11.31 -1.32
C PHE A 74 -5.27 10.03 -0.95
N ILE A 75 -6.09 10.11 0.10
CA ILE A 75 -6.99 9.04 0.50
C ILE A 75 -8.35 9.32 -0.14
N SER A 76 -8.80 8.41 -0.99
CA SER A 76 -10.06 8.56 -1.73
C SER A 76 -11.27 8.58 -0.80
N HIS A 77 -11.29 7.71 0.22
CA HIS A 77 -12.31 7.63 1.26
C HIS A 77 -11.84 6.75 2.44
N ALA A 78 -12.63 6.70 3.52
CA ALA A 78 -12.21 6.17 4.82
C ALA A 78 -12.44 4.64 5.03
N HIS A 79 -12.39 3.82 3.98
CA HIS A 79 -12.33 2.36 4.16
C HIS A 79 -10.87 1.91 4.29
N GLY A 80 -10.60 0.91 5.14
CA GLY A 80 -9.23 0.50 5.48
C GLY A 80 -8.43 -0.12 4.33
N ASP A 81 -9.10 -0.44 3.22
CA ASP A 81 -8.46 -0.82 1.97
C ASP A 81 -8.05 0.38 1.09
N HIS A 82 -8.14 1.60 1.63
CA HIS A 82 -7.70 2.86 1.03
C HIS A 82 -6.76 3.71 1.91
N TRP A 83 -6.75 3.57 3.24
CA TRP A 83 -5.90 4.36 4.16
C TRP A 83 -4.94 3.53 5.01
#